data_AF-A0A640YA09-F1
#
_entry.id   AF-A0A640YA09-F1
#
_cell.length_a   1.000
_cell.length_b   1.000
_cell.length_c   1.000
_cell.angle_alpha   90.00
_cell.angle_beta   90.00
_cell.angle_gamma   90.00
#
_symmetry.space_group_name_H-M   'P 1'
#
loop_
_entity.id
_entity.type
_entity.pdbx_description
1 polymer ?
#
loop_
_entity_poly.entity_id
_entity_poly.type
_entity_poly.pdbx_seq_one_letter_code
_entity_poly.pdbx_strand_id
1 'polypeptide(L)'
;RLAAAGTGRTRKLDRSFRVYASERRIRFTEMEYAIPRGHAREAVERVLEIAARPEYRVCFPIEVRFVAGDDAMLSPAHGRDSAYIAVHHDHLGDWQPYFDAVAASMADYGGRPHWGKRHSLTAAELAGLYPRFDDFRAVRARLDPEGAFANPYLERVLGPAGAGGGRRRR
;
A
#
# COMPACT_ATOMS: atom_id res chain seq x y z
N ARG A 1 -11.22 -5.20 -21.27
CA ARG A 1 -10.09 -5.03 -22.23
C ARG A 1 -9.09 -4.07 -21.59
N LEU A 2 -7.90 -4.55 -21.25
CA LEU A 2 -6.84 -3.73 -20.62
C LEU A 2 -6.43 -2.59 -21.56
N ALA A 3 -6.49 -1.35 -21.08
CA ALA A 3 -6.22 -0.13 -21.82
C ALA A 3 -4.73 0.08 -22.23
N ALA A 4 -3.86 -0.91 -21.98
CA ALA A 4 -2.42 -0.79 -22.13
C ALA A 4 -1.92 -0.70 -23.59
N ALA A 5 -2.75 -1.07 -24.57
CA ALA A 5 -2.36 -1.15 -25.98
C ALA A 5 -2.04 0.21 -26.66
N GLY A 6 -2.26 1.35 -25.99
CA GLY A 6 -2.11 2.69 -26.57
C GLY A 6 -0.90 3.51 -26.10
N THR A 7 -0.03 2.97 -25.24
CA THR A 7 1.09 3.77 -24.70
C THR A 7 2.34 3.65 -25.59
N GLY A 8 2.60 4.69 -26.40
CA GLY A 8 3.81 4.79 -27.21
C GLY A 8 5.08 4.88 -26.35
N ARG A 9 6.19 4.34 -26.86
CA ARG A 9 7.50 4.46 -26.20
C ARG A 9 7.97 5.90 -26.30
N THR A 10 8.02 6.61 -25.17
CA THR A 10 8.53 7.99 -25.11
C THR A 10 9.87 8.03 -24.39
N ARG A 11 10.78 8.90 -24.84
CA ARG A 11 12.09 9.13 -24.20
C ARG A 11 12.16 10.57 -23.71
N LYS A 12 12.44 10.74 -22.41
CA LYS A 12 12.68 12.05 -21.78
C LYS A 12 14.03 12.02 -21.07
N LEU A 13 14.86 13.04 -21.28
CA LEU A 13 16.15 13.20 -20.62
C LEU A 13 16.19 14.59 -19.96
N ASP A 14 16.20 14.62 -18.63
CA ASP A 14 16.24 15.85 -17.84
C ASP A 14 16.70 15.52 -16.40
N ARG A 15 16.74 16.52 -15.50
CA ARG A 15 16.91 16.33 -14.05
C ARG A 15 15.83 15.39 -13.51
N SER A 16 16.21 14.57 -12.53
CA SER A 16 15.35 13.53 -11.94
C SER A 16 13.95 14.02 -11.58
N PHE A 17 13.82 15.15 -10.87
CA PHE A 17 12.52 15.70 -10.46
C PHE A 17 11.63 16.15 -11.64
N ARG A 18 12.21 16.47 -12.80
CA ARG A 18 11.48 16.79 -14.03
C ARG A 18 11.08 15.54 -14.82
N VAL A 19 11.72 14.40 -14.55
CA VAL A 19 11.44 13.12 -15.19
C VAL A 19 10.44 12.30 -14.39
N TYR A 20 10.62 12.22 -13.06
CA TYR A 20 9.82 11.37 -12.19
C TYR A 20 8.50 12.00 -11.71
N ALA A 21 8.41 13.34 -11.67
CA ALA A 21 7.15 13.99 -11.35
C ALA A 21 6.18 13.90 -12.53
N SER A 22 5.08 13.19 -12.34
CA SER A 22 3.98 13.10 -13.31
C SER A 22 2.73 13.79 -12.76
N GLU A 23 2.11 14.65 -13.57
CA GLU A 23 0.80 15.19 -13.25
C GLU A 23 -0.27 14.11 -13.46
N ARG A 24 -1.05 13.81 -12.41
CA ARG A 24 -2.18 12.88 -12.49
C ARG A 24 -3.47 13.68 -12.67
N ARG A 25 -4.08 13.57 -13.87
CA ARG A 25 -5.31 14.33 -14.23
C ARG A 25 -6.61 13.54 -13.99
N ILE A 26 -6.50 12.23 -13.81
CA ILE A 26 -7.63 11.33 -13.57
C ILE A 26 -7.70 11.04 -12.08
N ARG A 27 -8.89 11.17 -11.49
CA ARG A 27 -9.15 10.75 -10.11
C ARG A 27 -9.44 9.25 -10.09
N PHE A 28 -8.75 8.54 -9.23
CA PHE A 28 -8.92 7.11 -9.00
C PHE A 28 -8.60 6.80 -7.54
N THR A 29 -9.06 5.65 -7.06
CA THR A 29 -8.63 5.08 -5.79
C THR A 29 -7.62 3.98 -6.06
N GLU A 30 -6.71 3.76 -5.12
CA GLU A 30 -5.56 2.89 -5.31
C GLU A 30 -5.28 2.09 -4.04
N MET A 31 -4.87 0.84 -4.25
CA MET A 31 -4.28 -0.05 -3.27
C MET A 31 -2.94 -0.55 -3.80
N GLU A 32 -1.98 -0.74 -2.93
CA GLU A 32 -0.67 -1.28 -3.30
C GLU A 32 -0.10 -2.13 -2.17
N TYR A 33 0.47 -3.28 -2.52
CA TYR A 33 1.15 -4.18 -1.60
C TYR A 33 2.57 -4.47 -2.06
N ALA A 34 3.49 -4.55 -1.10
CA ALA A 34 4.86 -5.01 -1.28
C ALA A 34 4.99 -6.47 -0.84
N ILE A 35 5.42 -7.33 -1.75
CA ILE A 35 5.68 -8.76 -1.53
C ILE A 35 7.16 -9.09 -1.81
N PRO A 36 7.71 -10.22 -1.35
CA PRO A 36 9.06 -10.63 -1.72
C PRO A 36 9.22 -10.69 -3.25
N ARG A 37 10.31 -10.11 -3.77
CA ARG A 37 10.57 -9.99 -5.22
C ARG A 37 10.43 -11.30 -5.99
N GLY A 38 10.75 -12.44 -5.39
CA GLY A 38 10.65 -13.77 -6.02
C GLY A 38 9.23 -14.17 -6.43
N HIS A 39 8.20 -13.66 -5.75
CA HIS A 39 6.80 -13.98 -6.03
C HIS A 39 6.13 -13.01 -7.04
N ALA A 40 6.87 -12.03 -7.57
CA ALA A 40 6.30 -10.96 -8.39
C ALA A 40 5.47 -11.47 -9.57
N ARG A 41 5.99 -12.47 -10.31
CA ARG A 41 5.30 -13.02 -11.49
C ARG A 41 3.97 -13.67 -11.10
N GLU A 42 4.02 -14.60 -10.16
CA GLU A 42 2.86 -15.37 -9.67
C GLU A 42 1.78 -14.44 -9.11
N ALA A 43 2.19 -13.43 -8.34
CA ALA A 43 1.26 -12.46 -7.77
C ALA A 43 0.59 -11.57 -8.84
N VAL A 44 1.35 -11.12 -9.85
CA VAL A 44 0.77 -10.33 -10.95
C VAL A 44 -0.20 -11.17 -11.77
N GLU A 45 0.12 -12.44 -12.04
CA GLU A 45 -0.79 -13.38 -12.72
C GLU A 45 -2.11 -13.55 -11.94
N ARG A 46 -2.04 -13.76 -10.62
CA ARG A 46 -3.24 -13.82 -9.76
C ARG A 46 -4.05 -12.51 -9.78
N VAL A 47 -3.39 -11.35 -9.73
CA VAL A 47 -4.08 -10.05 -9.80
C VAL A 47 -4.76 -9.86 -11.16
N LEU A 48 -4.13 -10.28 -12.26
CA LEU A 48 -4.73 -10.25 -13.59
C LEU A 48 -5.96 -11.16 -13.69
N GLU A 49 -5.91 -12.35 -13.10
CA GLU A 49 -7.06 -13.28 -13.02
C GLU A 49 -8.21 -12.66 -12.23
N ILE A 50 -7.94 -12.07 -11.06
CA ILE A 50 -8.93 -11.35 -10.26
C ILE A 50 -9.52 -10.20 -11.07
N ALA A 51 -8.68 -9.35 -11.68
CA ALA A 51 -9.13 -8.18 -12.45
C ALA A 51 -9.92 -8.54 -13.72
N ALA A 52 -9.77 -9.76 -14.25
CA ALA A 52 -10.52 -10.25 -15.40
C ALA A 52 -11.98 -10.61 -15.07
N ARG A 53 -12.32 -10.76 -13.78
CA ARG A 53 -13.66 -11.09 -13.31
C ARG A 53 -14.64 -9.93 -13.60
N PRO A 54 -15.71 -10.15 -14.40
CA PRO A 54 -16.59 -9.06 -14.86
C PRO A 54 -17.26 -8.25 -13.75
N GLU A 55 -17.57 -8.88 -12.63
CA GLU A 55 -18.23 -8.26 -11.47
C GLU A 55 -17.42 -7.09 -10.88
N TYR A 56 -16.10 -7.09 -11.02
CA TYR A 56 -15.24 -6.02 -10.51
C TYR A 56 -15.09 -4.83 -11.45
N ARG A 57 -15.55 -4.94 -12.71
CA ARG A 57 -15.59 -3.84 -13.68
C ARG A 57 -14.26 -3.06 -13.83
N VAL A 58 -13.12 -3.74 -13.69
CA VAL A 58 -11.80 -3.12 -13.72
C VAL A 58 -11.42 -2.66 -15.13
N CYS A 59 -11.08 -1.38 -15.27
CA CYS A 59 -10.65 -0.78 -16.54
C CYS A 59 -9.32 -0.01 -16.43
N PHE A 60 -8.61 -0.16 -15.32
CA PHE A 60 -7.36 0.55 -15.03
C PHE A 60 -6.12 -0.34 -15.22
N PRO A 61 -4.93 0.25 -15.45
CA PRO A 61 -3.68 -0.50 -15.47
C PRO A 61 -3.30 -1.02 -14.07
N ILE A 62 -2.56 -2.12 -14.06
CA ILE A 62 -1.82 -2.62 -12.90
C ILE A 62 -0.41 -2.05 -13.02
N GLU A 63 0.09 -1.42 -11.97
CA GLU A 63 1.45 -0.89 -11.92
C GLU A 63 2.32 -1.84 -11.08
N VAL A 64 3.52 -2.15 -11.58
CA VAL A 64 4.48 -3.01 -10.88
C VAL A 64 5.82 -2.30 -10.81
N ARG A 65 6.40 -2.22 -9.61
CA ARG A 65 7.76 -1.70 -9.43
C ARG A 65 8.57 -2.58 -8.47
N PHE A 66 9.89 -2.49 -8.57
CA PHE A 66 10.81 -3.20 -7.70
C PHE A 66 11.59 -2.20 -6.86
N VAL A 67 11.77 -2.53 -5.59
CA VAL A 67 12.51 -1.71 -4.62
C VAL A 67 13.44 -2.66 -3.86
N ALA A 68 14.70 -2.24 -3.69
CA ALA A 68 15.67 -2.99 -2.89
C ALA A 68 15.26 -2.99 -1.42
N GLY A 69 15.72 -3.99 -0.66
CA GLY A 69 15.49 -4.00 0.79
C GLY A 69 16.12 -2.80 1.51
N ASP A 70 15.47 -2.36 2.59
CA ASP A 70 15.96 -1.31 3.48
C ASP A 70 15.85 -1.71 4.96
N ASP A 71 16.24 -0.82 5.88
CA ASP A 71 16.23 -1.04 7.32
C ASP A 71 15.24 -0.13 8.08
N ALA A 72 14.37 0.62 7.38
CA ALA A 72 13.44 1.54 8.05
C ALA A 72 12.31 0.76 8.73
N MET A 73 12.00 1.07 9.99
CA MET A 73 11.15 0.23 10.87
C MET A 73 9.80 -0.18 10.25
N LEU A 74 9.13 0.74 9.55
CA LEU A 74 7.83 0.51 8.93
C LEU A 74 7.90 0.48 7.38
N SER A 75 9.07 0.33 6.78
CA SER A 75 9.13 0.20 5.32
C SER A 75 8.46 -1.11 4.87
N PRO A 76 7.57 -1.08 3.86
CA PRO A 76 7.09 -2.32 3.25
C PRO A 76 8.24 -3.18 2.68
N ALA A 77 9.39 -2.57 2.35
CA ALA A 77 10.60 -3.25 1.88
C ALA A 77 11.61 -3.59 3.01
N HIS A 78 11.24 -3.45 4.29
CA HIS A 78 12.15 -3.72 5.40
C HIS A 78 12.73 -5.14 5.35
N GLY A 79 14.05 -5.25 5.27
CA GLY A 79 14.81 -6.50 5.28
C GLY A 79 14.63 -7.38 4.04
N ARG A 80 13.99 -6.92 2.95
CA ARG A 80 13.79 -7.74 1.74
C ARG A 80 13.62 -6.92 0.46
N ASP A 81 14.26 -7.38 -0.61
CA ASP A 81 13.92 -6.96 -1.97
C ASP A 81 12.44 -7.24 -2.24
N SER A 82 11.73 -6.22 -2.71
CA SER A 82 10.27 -6.26 -2.78
C SER A 82 9.75 -5.86 -4.16
N ALA A 83 8.71 -6.55 -4.58
CA ALA A 83 7.86 -6.13 -5.69
C ALA A 83 6.62 -5.43 -5.13
N TYR A 84 6.37 -4.20 -5.58
CA TYR A 84 5.16 -3.45 -5.27
C TYR A 84 4.19 -3.62 -6.42
N ILE A 85 2.98 -4.08 -6.11
CA ILE A 85 1.90 -4.31 -7.06
C ILE A 85 0.75 -3.37 -6.68
N ALA A 86 0.45 -2.42 -7.56
CA ALA A 86 -0.61 -1.45 -7.37
C ALA A 86 -1.79 -1.73 -8.30
N VAL A 87 -2.99 -1.67 -7.72
CA VAL A 87 -4.26 -1.80 -8.42
C VAL A 87 -5.09 -0.56 -8.21
N HIS A 88 -5.86 -0.22 -9.24
CA HIS A 88 -6.64 1.01 -9.29
C HIS A 88 -8.10 0.72 -9.62
N HIS A 89 -8.97 1.60 -9.17
CA HIS A 89 -10.38 1.60 -9.51
C HIS A 89 -10.90 3.04 -9.61
N ASP A 90 -12.04 3.25 -10.26
CA ASP A 90 -12.71 4.54 -10.23
C ASP A 90 -13.05 4.90 -8.77
N HIS A 91 -12.73 6.14 -8.37
CA HIS A 91 -13.01 6.69 -7.05
C HIS A 91 -14.50 6.79 -6.72
N LEU A 92 -15.38 6.80 -7.73
CA LEU A 92 -16.85 6.79 -7.56
C LEU A 92 -17.44 5.38 -7.63
N GLY A 93 -16.65 4.38 -8.03
CA GLY A 93 -17.11 3.00 -8.20
C GLY A 93 -17.05 2.20 -6.89
N ASP A 94 -17.64 1.00 -6.93
CA ASP A 94 -17.57 0.04 -5.83
C ASP A 94 -16.25 -0.73 -5.86
N TRP A 95 -15.19 -0.08 -5.37
CA TRP A 95 -13.82 -0.57 -5.44
C TRP A 95 -13.49 -1.63 -4.37
N GLN A 96 -14.25 -1.68 -3.26
CA GLN A 96 -13.91 -2.48 -2.09
C GLN A 96 -13.83 -3.98 -2.39
N PRO A 97 -14.82 -4.60 -3.06
CA PRO A 97 -14.78 -6.05 -3.32
C PRO A 97 -13.56 -6.49 -4.15
N TYR A 98 -13.12 -5.65 -5.09
CA TYR A 98 -11.93 -5.91 -5.88
C TYR A 98 -10.65 -5.80 -5.02
N PHE A 99 -10.57 -4.76 -4.19
CA PHE A 99 -9.41 -4.54 -3.34
C PHE A 99 -9.28 -5.62 -2.26
N ASP A 100 -10.40 -6.07 -1.68
CA ASP A 100 -10.39 -7.16 -0.70
C ASP A 100 -9.92 -8.48 -1.32
N ALA A 101 -10.36 -8.79 -2.55
CA ALA A 101 -9.92 -9.98 -3.27
C ALA A 101 -8.41 -9.95 -3.57
N VAL A 102 -7.89 -8.80 -4.01
CA VAL A 102 -6.44 -8.64 -4.23
C VAL A 102 -5.67 -8.69 -2.91
N ALA A 103 -6.15 -8.03 -1.84
CA ALA A 103 -5.50 -8.05 -0.53
C ALA A 103 -5.40 -9.47 0.05
N ALA A 104 -6.46 -10.29 -0.10
CA ALA A 104 -6.45 -11.69 0.28
C ALA A 104 -5.35 -12.47 -0.45
N SER A 105 -5.22 -12.29 -1.77
CA SER A 105 -4.13 -12.92 -2.54
C SER A 105 -2.74 -12.44 -2.12
N MET A 106 -2.59 -11.17 -1.71
CA MET A 106 -1.29 -10.65 -1.26
C MET A 106 -0.89 -11.20 0.11
N ALA A 107 -1.86 -11.59 0.96
CA ALA A 107 -1.61 -12.15 2.27
C ALA A 107 -0.81 -13.47 2.21
N ASP A 108 -1.05 -14.29 1.18
CA ASP A 108 -0.35 -15.56 0.93
C ASP A 108 1.19 -15.39 0.81
N TYR A 109 1.66 -14.18 0.48
CA TYR A 109 3.07 -13.86 0.33
C TYR A 109 3.63 -13.03 1.49
N GLY A 110 2.88 -12.86 2.58
CA GLY A 110 3.21 -11.90 3.64
C GLY A 110 3.28 -10.47 3.11
N GLY A 111 2.32 -10.10 2.27
CA GLY A 111 2.22 -8.78 1.66
C GLY A 111 2.11 -7.67 2.69
N ARG A 112 2.88 -6.60 2.50
CA ARG A 112 2.88 -5.40 3.35
C ARG A 112 2.20 -4.25 2.61
N PRO A 113 1.13 -3.65 3.13
CA PRO A 113 0.41 -2.60 2.41
C PRO A 113 1.23 -1.32 2.35
N HIS A 114 1.08 -0.56 1.26
CA HIS A 114 1.60 0.79 1.19
C HIS A 114 0.77 1.73 2.08
N TRP A 115 1.40 2.37 3.06
CA TRP A 115 0.75 3.25 4.06
C TRP A 115 -0.07 4.39 3.45
N GLY A 116 0.39 4.96 2.34
CA GLY A 116 -0.32 6.03 1.62
C GLY A 116 -1.48 5.60 0.73
N LYS A 117 -1.87 4.31 0.73
CA LYS A 117 -2.90 3.73 -0.16
C LYS A 117 -3.99 3.01 0.65
N ARG A 118 -5.06 2.58 -0.01
CA ARG A 118 -6.15 1.84 0.64
C ARG A 118 -5.65 0.48 1.14
N HIS A 119 -5.95 0.17 2.40
CA HIS A 119 -5.88 -1.17 2.99
C HIS A 119 -6.77 -1.20 4.25
N SER A 120 -7.18 -2.40 4.65
CA SER A 120 -8.07 -2.63 5.81
C SER A 120 -7.34 -3.13 7.06
N LEU A 121 -6.05 -3.51 6.95
CA LEU A 121 -5.30 -4.10 8.06
C LEU A 121 -5.28 -3.21 9.32
N THR A 122 -5.41 -3.89 10.45
CA THR A 122 -5.35 -3.35 11.81
C THR A 122 -3.93 -3.41 12.37
N ALA A 123 -3.71 -2.71 13.50
CA ALA A 123 -2.43 -2.74 14.20
C ALA A 123 -2.00 -4.16 14.62
N ALA A 124 -2.95 -5.03 14.98
CA ALA A 124 -2.65 -6.42 15.36
C ALA A 124 -2.15 -7.23 14.15
N GLU A 125 -2.79 -7.09 12.99
CA GLU A 125 -2.35 -7.76 11.76
C GLU A 125 -1.02 -7.20 11.26
N LEU A 126 -0.84 -5.87 11.33
CA LEU A 126 0.40 -5.21 10.92
C LEU A 126 1.59 -5.55 11.82
N ALA A 127 1.36 -5.75 13.13
CA ALA A 127 2.42 -6.19 14.05
C ALA A 127 3.02 -7.54 13.63
N GLY A 128 2.22 -8.45 13.06
CA GLY A 128 2.70 -9.73 12.53
C GLY A 128 3.52 -9.60 11.23
N LEU A 129 3.36 -8.49 10.48
CA LEU A 129 4.00 -8.30 9.16
C LEU A 129 5.30 -7.49 9.23
N TYR A 130 5.43 -6.62 10.23
CA TYR A 130 6.54 -5.67 10.38
C TYR A 130 7.39 -6.01 11.61
N PRO A 131 8.61 -6.57 11.44
CA PRO A 131 9.44 -7.02 12.57
C PRO A 131 9.80 -5.92 13.58
N ARG A 132 9.77 -4.66 13.17
CA ARG A 132 10.10 -3.49 14.00
C ARG A 132 8.87 -2.64 14.37
N PHE A 133 7.68 -3.23 14.30
CA PHE A 133 6.43 -2.51 14.55
C PHE A 133 6.35 -1.96 15.98
N ASP A 134 6.64 -2.79 16.97
CA ASP A 134 6.58 -2.36 18.38
C ASP A 134 7.70 -1.39 18.74
N ASP A 135 8.87 -1.49 18.12
CA ASP A 135 9.93 -0.49 18.26
C ASP A 135 9.47 0.88 17.75
N PHE A 136 8.79 0.92 16.60
CA PHE A 136 8.20 2.16 16.11
C PHE A 136 7.14 2.70 17.07
N ARG A 137 6.28 1.84 17.62
CA ARG A 137 5.26 2.24 18.61
C ARG A 137 5.88 2.78 19.89
N ALA A 138 7.00 2.19 20.36
CA ALA A 138 7.74 2.69 21.52
C ALA A 138 8.33 4.08 21.25
N VAL A 139 8.91 4.31 20.06
CA VAL A 139 9.38 5.63 19.64
C VAL A 139 8.22 6.64 19.59
N ARG A 140 7.09 6.26 18.99
CA ARG A 140 5.88 7.10 18.94
C ARG A 140 5.39 7.46 20.34
N ALA A 141 5.32 6.51 21.27
CA ALA A 141 4.89 6.76 22.64
C ALA A 141 5.84 7.70 23.40
N ARG A 142 7.15 7.64 23.11
CA ARG A 142 8.15 8.53 23.70
C ARG A 142 8.10 9.95 23.14
N LEU A 143 7.84 10.11 21.84
CA LEU A 143 7.87 11.41 21.15
C LEU A 143 6.53 12.12 21.12
N ASP A 144 5.42 11.37 21.21
CA ASP A 144 4.05 11.87 21.22
C ASP A 144 3.25 11.23 22.38
N PRO A 145 3.64 11.50 23.65
CA PRO A 145 3.02 10.86 24.81
C PRO A 145 1.55 11.22 25.00
N GLU A 146 1.13 12.40 24.52
CA GLU A 146 -0.25 12.89 24.59
C GLU A 146 -1.08 12.53 23.35
N GLY A 147 -0.48 11.97 22.30
CA GLY A 147 -1.18 11.57 21.08
C GLY A 147 -1.66 12.74 20.22
N ALA A 148 -0.95 13.87 20.24
CA ALA A 148 -1.29 15.06 19.48
C ALA A 148 -1.34 14.79 17.96
N PHE A 149 -0.57 13.81 17.47
CA PHE A 149 -0.55 13.43 16.06
C PHE A 149 -1.47 12.24 15.74
N ALA A 150 -2.31 11.79 16.68
CA ALA A 150 -3.23 10.67 16.46
C ALA A 150 -4.47 11.07 15.65
N ASN A 151 -4.89 10.18 14.76
CA ASN A 151 -6.15 10.27 14.03
C ASN A 151 -6.77 8.86 13.88
N PRO A 152 -8.04 8.72 13.45
CA PRO A 152 -8.69 7.41 13.35
C PRO A 152 -7.94 6.39 12.49
N TYR A 153 -7.25 6.83 11.43
CA TYR A 153 -6.43 5.95 10.61
C TYR A 153 -5.21 5.43 11.41
N LEU A 154 -4.47 6.32 12.08
CA LEU A 154 -3.32 5.94 12.89
C LEU A 154 -3.70 5.10 14.10
N GLU A 155 -4.86 5.34 14.70
CA GLU A 155 -5.40 4.47 15.76
C GLU A 155 -5.69 3.06 15.24
N ARG A 156 -6.28 2.93 14.04
CA ARG A 156 -6.52 1.61 13.42
C ARG A 156 -5.22 0.87 13.14
N VAL A 157 -4.24 1.55 12.53
CA VAL A 157 -3.05 0.88 11.95
C VAL A 157 -1.84 0.82 12.88
N LEU A 158 -1.77 1.64 13.93
CA LEU A 158 -0.69 1.64 14.94
C LEU A 158 -1.19 1.45 16.37
N GLY A 159 -2.51 1.38 16.58
CA GLY A 159 -3.10 1.40 17.92
C GLY A 159 -3.10 2.80 18.55
N PRO A 160 -3.62 2.92 19.78
CA PRO A 160 -3.65 4.19 20.50
C PRO A 160 -2.23 4.74 20.74
N ALA A 161 -2.09 6.07 20.74
CA ALA A 161 -0.88 6.75 21.21
C ALA A 161 -0.88 6.85 22.74
N GLY A 162 0.30 6.77 23.36
CA GLY A 162 0.49 6.98 24.80
C GLY A 162 0.11 5.77 25.68
N ALA A 163 0.62 5.78 26.91
CA ALA A 163 0.24 4.83 27.95
C ALA A 163 -1.02 5.34 28.68
N GLY A 164 -2.17 4.74 28.37
CA GLY A 164 -3.41 4.94 29.14
C GLY A 164 -4.33 6.01 28.57
N GLY A 165 -5.60 5.62 28.39
CA GLY A 165 -6.68 6.51 27.96
C GLY A 165 -6.87 7.71 28.87
N GLY A 166 -6.23 8.82 28.53
CA GLY A 166 -6.54 10.15 29.05
C GLY A 166 -7.46 10.86 28.06
N ARG A 167 -8.67 11.18 28.51
CA ARG A 167 -9.74 11.87 27.76
C ARG A 167 -9.21 12.92 26.77
N ARG A 168 -9.59 12.77 25.49
CA ARG A 168 -9.61 13.87 24.51
C ARG A 168 -10.42 15.03 25.12
N ARG A 169 -9.77 16.15 25.44
CA ARG A 169 -10.50 17.39 25.74
C ARG A 169 -11.19 17.82 24.44
N ARG A 170 -12.51 17.99 24.53
CA ARG A 170 -13.36 18.51 23.47
C ARG A 170 -13.04 19.98 23.19
#